data_AF-A0A657BF72-F1
#
_entry.id   AF-A0A657BF72-F1
#
_cell.length_a   1.000
_cell.length_b   1.000
_cell.length_c   1.000
_cell.angle_alpha   90.00
_cell.angle_beta   90.00
_cell.angle_gamma   90.00
#
_symmetry.space_group_name_H-M   'P 1'
#
loop_
_entity.id
_entity.type
_entity.pdbx_description
1 polymer ?
#
loop_
_entity_poly.entity_id
_entity_poly.type
_entity_poly.pdbx_seq_one_letter_code
_entity_poly.pdbx_strand_id
1 'polypeptide(L)'
;MKIRNKFLLFISVLTVSSMTVLATVLSTSAYEHANVFLETQAEEHLVSIREIKKTQIEDYFQTIQSQVITFSKDRMIVNAMREFKQGFSEFRDQIDATQLSSQRASLQSYYQDQFANEYKS
;
A
#
# COMPACT_ATOMS: atom_id res chain seq x y z
N MET A 1 -70.74 30.72 -11.41
CA MET A 1 -69.43 31.41 -11.52
C MET A 1 -69.44 32.38 -12.70
N LYS A 2 -69.00 33.64 -12.49
CA LYS A 2 -68.87 34.64 -13.58
C LYS A 2 -67.84 34.18 -14.62
N ILE A 3 -68.05 34.48 -15.90
CA ILE A 3 -67.21 34.02 -17.03
C ILE A 3 -65.71 34.32 -16.83
N ARG A 4 -65.42 35.50 -16.23
CA ARG A 4 -64.06 35.98 -15.91
C ARG A 4 -63.28 35.00 -15.02
N ASN A 5 -63.92 34.43 -14.01
CA ASN A 5 -63.24 33.52 -13.07
C ASN A 5 -62.92 32.16 -13.71
N LYS A 6 -63.73 31.70 -14.68
CA LYS A 6 -63.44 30.48 -15.43
C LYS A 6 -62.22 30.66 -16.35
N PHE A 7 -62.14 31.82 -17.01
CA PHE A 7 -61.02 32.14 -17.90
C PHE A 7 -59.69 32.31 -17.15
N LEU A 8 -59.71 32.98 -15.99
CA LEU A 8 -58.52 33.11 -15.14
C LEU A 8 -58.04 31.75 -14.60
N LEU A 9 -58.95 30.86 -14.21
CA LEU A 9 -58.60 29.50 -13.79
C LEU A 9 -57.90 28.72 -14.90
N PHE A 10 -58.42 28.79 -16.13
CA PHE A 10 -57.83 28.07 -17.26
C PHE A 10 -56.39 28.50 -17.56
N ILE A 11 -56.13 29.82 -17.57
CA ILE A 11 -54.77 30.36 -17.77
C ILE A 11 -53.84 29.92 -16.64
N SER A 12 -54.31 29.97 -15.38
CA SER A 12 -53.49 29.56 -14.24
C SER A 12 -53.11 28.07 -14.28
N VAL A 13 -54.01 27.19 -14.75
CA VAL A 13 -53.72 25.76 -14.90
C VAL A 13 -52.72 25.55 -16.05
N LEU A 14 -52.88 26.28 -17.15
CA LEU A 14 -51.99 26.19 -18.31
C LEU A 14 -50.53 26.55 -17.92
N THR A 15 -50.34 27.66 -17.19
CA THR A 15 -48.99 28.10 -16.78
C THR A 15 -48.33 27.19 -15.76
N VAL A 16 -49.10 26.64 -14.81
CA VAL A 16 -48.58 25.65 -13.86
C VAL A 16 -48.18 24.37 -14.58
N SER A 17 -49.00 23.90 -15.53
CA SER A 17 -48.71 22.68 -16.27
C SER A 17 -47.43 22.79 -17.11
N SER A 18 -47.23 23.91 -17.83
CA SER A 18 -46.02 24.12 -18.62
C SER A 18 -44.77 24.25 -17.74
N MET A 19 -44.90 24.90 -16.58
CA MET A 19 -43.81 25.01 -15.61
C MET A 19 -43.40 23.63 -15.07
N THR A 20 -44.37 22.77 -14.73
CA THR A 20 -44.06 21.42 -14.23
C THR A 20 -43.34 20.55 -15.25
N VAL A 21 -43.76 20.60 -16.52
CA VAL A 21 -43.09 19.85 -17.60
C VAL A 21 -41.64 20.31 -17.76
N LEU A 22 -41.41 21.62 -17.83
CA LEU A 22 -40.06 22.18 -17.94
C LEU A 22 -39.18 21.78 -16.74
N ALA A 23 -39.71 21.88 -15.52
CA ALA A 23 -39.00 21.47 -14.32
C ALA A 23 -38.60 20.00 -14.36
N THR A 24 -39.52 19.10 -14.75
CA THR A 24 -39.21 17.66 -14.83
C THR A 24 -38.12 17.34 -15.83
N VAL A 25 -38.16 17.93 -17.03
CA VAL A 25 -37.14 17.70 -18.08
C VAL A 25 -35.76 18.21 -17.64
N LEU A 26 -35.71 19.40 -17.05
CA LEU A 26 -34.45 19.94 -16.56
C LEU A 26 -33.90 19.11 -15.40
N SER A 27 -34.76 18.68 -14.48
CA SER A 27 -34.37 17.85 -13.34
C SER A 27 -33.82 16.50 -13.78
N THR A 28 -34.46 15.82 -14.73
CA THR A 28 -33.96 14.52 -15.21
C THR A 28 -32.64 14.65 -15.94
N SER A 29 -32.51 15.66 -16.82
CA SER A 29 -31.25 15.93 -17.54
C SER A 29 -30.13 16.30 -16.57
N ALA A 30 -30.39 17.19 -15.61
CA ALA A 30 -29.41 17.58 -14.61
C ALA A 30 -28.97 16.39 -13.75
N TYR A 31 -29.90 15.48 -13.40
CA TYR A 31 -29.59 14.29 -12.63
C TYR A 31 -28.70 13.30 -13.40
N GLU A 32 -29.01 13.05 -14.67
CA GLU A 32 -28.19 12.17 -15.52
C GLU A 32 -26.78 12.74 -15.72
N HIS A 33 -26.67 14.04 -16.03
CA HIS A 33 -25.36 14.69 -16.20
C HIS A 33 -24.56 14.71 -14.90
N ALA A 34 -25.21 14.97 -13.76
CA ALA A 34 -24.54 14.96 -12.47
C ALA A 34 -24.00 13.57 -12.14
N ASN A 35 -24.77 12.51 -12.37
CA ASN A 35 -24.33 11.14 -12.09
C ASN A 35 -23.12 10.75 -12.97
N VAL A 36 -23.19 10.98 -14.28
CA VAL A 36 -22.08 10.67 -15.20
C VAL A 36 -20.83 11.48 -14.84
N PHE A 37 -20.99 12.76 -14.50
CA PHE A 37 -19.88 13.62 -14.09
C PHE A 37 -19.23 13.13 -12.78
N LEU A 38 -20.03 12.77 -11.78
CA LEU A 38 -19.53 12.25 -10.51
C LEU A 38 -18.83 10.90 -10.68
N GLU A 39 -19.38 10.02 -11.50
CA GLU A 39 -18.77 8.73 -11.84
C GLU A 39 -17.42 8.93 -12.52
N THR A 40 -17.38 9.77 -13.57
CA THR A 40 -16.14 10.08 -14.29
C THR A 40 -15.10 10.71 -13.37
N GLN A 41 -15.51 11.66 -12.51
CA GLN A 41 -14.61 12.29 -11.54
C GLN A 41 -14.06 11.28 -10.53
N ALA A 42 -14.88 10.34 -10.06
CA ALA A 42 -14.44 9.28 -9.16
C ALA A 42 -13.44 8.34 -9.84
N GLU A 43 -13.68 7.97 -11.10
CA GLU A 43 -12.76 7.17 -11.90
C GLU A 43 -11.42 7.88 -12.12
N GLU A 44 -11.45 9.14 -12.57
CA GLU A 44 -10.24 9.96 -12.75
C GLU A 44 -9.44 10.10 -11.45
N HIS A 45 -10.13 10.28 -10.32
CA HIS A 45 -9.50 10.34 -9.02
C HIS A 45 -8.82 9.01 -8.63
N LEU A 46 -9.48 7.87 -8.88
CA LEU A 46 -8.89 6.55 -8.66
C LEU A 46 -7.69 6.30 -9.58
N VAL A 47 -7.74 6.74 -10.83
CA VAL A 47 -6.60 6.69 -11.76
C VAL A 47 -5.45 7.55 -11.24
N SER A 48 -5.72 8.77 -10.77
CA SER A 48 -4.70 9.64 -10.17
C SER A 48 -4.03 8.99 -8.96
N ILE A 49 -4.81 8.42 -8.03
CA ILE A 49 -4.28 7.67 -6.89
C ILE A 49 -3.43 6.49 -7.38
N ARG A 50 -3.90 5.75 -8.39
CA ARG A 50 -3.16 4.60 -8.94
C ARG A 50 -1.82 5.03 -9.51
N GLU A 51 -1.75 6.10 -10.29
CA GLU A 51 -0.48 6.59 -10.83
C GLU A 51 0.46 7.08 -9.72
N ILE A 52 -0.04 7.78 -8.70
CA ILE A 52 0.76 8.15 -7.52
C ILE A 52 1.34 6.91 -6.84
N LYS A 53 0.53 5.86 -6.66
CA LYS A 53 0.98 4.62 -6.02
C LYS A 53 1.98 3.86 -6.86
N LYS A 54 1.81 3.83 -8.19
CA LYS A 54 2.78 3.27 -9.11
C LYS A 54 4.14 3.95 -8.97
N THR A 55 4.18 5.28 -9.05
CA THR A 55 5.44 6.04 -8.88
C THR A 55 6.08 5.79 -7.52
N GLN A 56 5.29 5.76 -6.43
CA GLN A 56 5.81 5.43 -5.10
C GLN A 56 6.49 4.06 -5.03
N ILE A 57 5.92 3.05 -5.70
CA ILE A 57 6.50 1.70 -5.75
C ILE A 57 7.80 1.71 -6.55
N GLU A 58 7.82 2.37 -7.71
CA GLU A 58 9.01 2.50 -8.56
C GLU A 58 10.16 3.21 -7.82
N ASP A 59 9.88 4.34 -7.17
CA ASP A 59 10.85 5.11 -6.38
C ASP A 59 11.41 4.30 -5.20
N TYR A 60 10.55 3.51 -4.54
CA TYR A 60 10.98 2.64 -3.45
C TYR A 60 11.96 1.57 -3.93
N PHE A 61 11.66 0.88 -5.03
CA PHE A 61 12.57 -0.11 -5.60
C PHE A 61 13.87 0.51 -6.09
N GLN A 62 13.81 1.70 -6.68
CA GLN A 62 15.01 2.44 -7.09
C GLN A 62 15.89 2.80 -5.88
N THR A 63 15.28 3.16 -4.76
CA THR A 63 15.98 3.44 -3.49
C THR A 63 16.68 2.18 -2.98
N ILE A 64 15.99 1.04 -2.93
CA ILE A 64 16.59 -0.24 -2.51
C ILE A 64 17.77 -0.60 -3.41
N GLN A 65 17.59 -0.50 -4.73
CA GLN A 65 18.67 -0.79 -5.69
C GLN A 65 19.90 0.09 -5.42
N SER A 66 19.68 1.39 -5.21
CA SER A 66 20.75 2.35 -4.92
C SER A 66 21.46 2.02 -3.61
N GLN A 67 20.73 1.60 -2.57
CA GLN A 67 21.30 1.16 -1.30
C GLN A 67 22.14 -0.11 -1.46
N VAL A 68 21.67 -1.12 -2.20
CA VAL A 68 22.43 -2.34 -2.49
C VAL A 68 23.73 -2.01 -3.22
N ILE A 69 23.69 -1.13 -4.22
CA ILE A 69 24.89 -0.69 -4.94
C ILE A 69 25.83 0.08 -4.01
N THR A 70 25.30 0.92 -3.12
CA THR A 70 26.11 1.70 -2.19
C THR A 70 26.81 0.79 -1.19
N PHE A 71 26.08 -0.12 -0.55
CA PHE A 71 26.65 -1.04 0.45
C PHE A 71 27.60 -2.06 -0.15
N SER A 72 27.36 -2.53 -1.38
CA SER A 72 28.31 -3.42 -2.07
C SER A 72 29.62 -2.74 -2.44
N LYS A 73 29.63 -1.40 -2.57
CA LYS A 73 30.83 -0.59 -2.80
C LYS A 73 31.43 -0.03 -1.51
N ASP A 74 30.73 -0.17 -0.38
CA ASP A 74 31.19 0.33 0.90
C ASP A 74 32.44 -0.45 1.34
N ARG A 75 33.55 0.29 1.49
CA ARG A 75 34.85 -0.32 1.83
C ARG A 75 34.82 -0.98 3.20
N MET A 76 34.04 -0.47 4.16
CA MET A 76 33.90 -1.06 5.48
C MET A 76 33.22 -2.43 5.38
N ILE A 77 32.13 -2.52 4.61
CA ILE A 77 31.42 -3.81 4.38
C ILE A 77 32.32 -4.80 3.63
N VAL A 78 32.96 -4.36 2.54
CA VAL A 78 33.86 -5.22 1.75
C VAL A 78 35.02 -5.73 2.61
N ASN A 79 35.62 -4.87 3.43
CA ASN A 79 36.72 -5.26 4.30
C ASN A 79 36.24 -6.20 5.40
N ALA A 80 35.12 -5.89 6.08
CA ALA A 80 34.54 -6.76 7.10
C ALA A 80 34.21 -8.16 6.55
N MET A 81 33.66 -8.26 5.33
CA MET A 81 33.39 -9.56 4.70
C MET A 81 34.68 -10.34 4.36
N ARG A 82 35.75 -9.65 3.97
CA ARG A 82 37.06 -10.27 3.71
C ARG A 82 37.71 -10.76 5.01
N GLU A 83 37.71 -9.90 6.03
CA GLU A 83 38.22 -10.21 7.36
C GLU A 83 37.43 -11.35 8.01
N PHE A 84 36.10 -11.37 7.86
CA PHE A 84 35.26 -12.47 8.33
C PHE A 84 35.65 -13.79 7.67
N LYS A 85 35.81 -13.82 6.34
CA LYS A 85 36.23 -15.04 5.62
C LYS A 85 37.58 -15.54 6.14
N GLN A 86 38.53 -14.63 6.32
CA GLN A 86 39.86 -14.96 6.82
C GLN A 86 39.78 -15.48 8.26
N GLY A 87 39.17 -14.72 9.15
CA GLY A 87 39.00 -15.09 10.56
C GLY A 87 38.25 -16.40 10.73
N PHE A 88 37.23 -16.69 9.92
CA PHE A 88 36.52 -17.96 9.94
C PHE A 88 37.41 -19.14 9.53
N SER A 89 38.28 -18.94 8.52
CA SER A 89 39.23 -19.97 8.10
C SER A 89 40.29 -20.24 9.17
N GLU A 90 40.84 -19.18 9.76
CA GLU A 90 41.92 -19.26 10.76
C GLU A 90 41.41 -19.67 12.14
N PHE A 91 40.12 -19.47 12.43
CA PHE A 91 39.50 -19.80 13.72
C PHE A 91 39.79 -21.24 14.15
N ARG A 92 39.83 -22.16 13.18
CA ARG A 92 40.03 -23.58 13.45
C ARG A 92 41.45 -23.91 13.91
N ASP A 93 42.43 -23.10 13.51
CA ASP A 93 43.85 -23.24 13.88
C ASP A 93 44.17 -22.49 15.19
N GLN A 94 43.30 -21.58 15.61
CA GLN A 94 43.44 -20.78 16.84
C GLN A 94 42.79 -21.42 18.07
N ILE A 95 42.04 -22.51 17.91
CA ILE A 95 41.36 -23.19 19.01
C ILE A 95 42.19 -24.37 19.52
N ASP A 96 42.43 -24.38 20.84
CA ASP A 96 42.98 -25.54 21.54
C ASP A 96 42.00 -26.73 21.49
N ALA A 97 42.50 -27.90 21.07
CA ALA A 97 41.71 -29.13 20.96
C ALA A 97 41.01 -29.54 22.28
N THR A 98 41.61 -29.22 23.43
CA THR A 98 41.02 -29.47 24.75
C THR A 98 39.88 -28.50 25.09
N GLN A 99 39.97 -27.24 24.64
CA GLN A 99 38.88 -26.27 24.79
C GLN A 99 37.73 -26.58 23.83
N LEU A 100 38.01 -27.02 22.60
CA LEU A 100 36.98 -27.39 21.63
C LEU A 100 36.11 -28.56 22.11
N SER A 101 36.72 -29.55 22.76
CA SER A 101 36.01 -30.71 23.29
C SER A 101 35.10 -30.33 24.46
N SER A 102 35.55 -29.46 25.38
CA SER A 102 34.69 -28.97 26.46
C SER A 102 33.55 -28.09 25.93
N GLN A 103 33.82 -27.20 24.97
CA GLN A 103 32.80 -26.35 24.34
C GLN A 103 31.74 -27.18 23.62
N ARG A 104 32.13 -28.23 22.90
CA ARG A 104 31.19 -29.16 22.25
C ARG A 104 30.33 -29.92 23.26
N ALA A 105 30.91 -30.38 24.36
CA ALA A 105 30.16 -31.05 25.42
C ALA A 105 29.13 -30.10 26.07
N SER A 106 29.52 -28.85 26.35
CA SER A 106 28.61 -27.81 26.85
C SER A 106 27.48 -27.50 25.85
N LEU A 107 27.79 -27.39 24.56
CA LEU A 107 26.77 -27.18 23.52
C LEU A 107 25.79 -28.35 23.46
N GLN A 108 26.30 -29.58 23.54
CA GLN A 108 25.49 -30.79 23.53
C GLN A 108 24.54 -30.84 24.74
N SER A 109 25.04 -30.58 25.94
CA SER A 109 24.19 -30.52 27.14
C SER A 109 23.14 -29.41 27.06
N TYR A 110 23.49 -28.22 26.55
CA TYR A 110 22.50 -27.16 26.30
C TYR A 110 21.36 -27.65 25.40
N TYR A 111 21.67 -28.26 24.25
CA TYR A 111 20.64 -28.72 23.32
C TYR A 111 19.80 -29.88 23.87
N GLN A 112 20.41 -30.79 24.64
CA GLN A 112 19.73 -31.97 25.16
C GLN A 112 18.92 -31.70 26.44
N ASP A 113 19.45 -30.87 27.34
CA ASP A 113 18.90 -30.71 28.69
C ASP A 113 18.11 -29.41 28.87
N GLN A 114 18.53 -28.32 28.20
CA GLN A 114 17.86 -27.01 28.34
C GLN A 114 16.90 -26.78 27.19
N PHE A 115 17.40 -26.78 25.95
CA PHE A 115 16.61 -26.48 24.76
C PHE A 115 15.49 -27.52 24.53
N ALA A 116 15.82 -28.82 24.53
CA ALA A 116 14.82 -29.86 24.29
C ALA A 116 13.73 -29.94 25.38
N ASN A 117 14.02 -29.49 26.60
CA ASN A 117 13.02 -29.41 27.68
C ASN A 117 12.15 -28.16 27.57
N GLU A 118 12.70 -27.01 27.17
CA GLU A 118 11.95 -25.78 26.91
C GLU A 118 10.91 -25.95 25.79
N TYR A 119 11.25 -26.70 24.74
CA TYR A 119 10.38 -26.91 23.57
C TYR A 119 9.68 -28.27 23.54
N LYS A 120 9.61 -28.96 24.69
CA LYS A 120 8.79 -30.17 24.88
C LYS A 120 7.35 -29.76 25.19
N SER A 121 6.63 -29.24 24.19
CA SER A 121 5.16 -29.07 24.22
C SER A 121 4.59 -29.34 22.84
#